data_AF-A0A351G277-F1
#
_entry.id   AF-A0A351G277-F1
#
_cell.length_a   1.000
_cell.length_b   1.000
_cell.length_c   1.000
_cell.angle_alpha   90.00
_cell.angle_beta   90.00
_cell.angle_gamma   90.00
#
_symmetry.space_group_name_H-M   'P 1'
#
loop_
_entity.id
_entity.type
_entity.pdbx_description
1 polymer ?
#
loop_
_entity_poly.entity_id
_entity_poly.type
_entity_poly.pdbx_seq_one_letter_code
_entity_poly.pdbx_strand_id
1 'polypeptide(L)'
;MLEDLLTLLDSNRVQRFSYANKLSKDKDQLTQTLVVWLAFWRDVLLQSTASNPTLTNVDRAADIQRLAQHLDTQTAQEVVVLLENKLGELRTNVNLRLTSEALMLQLPFIPT
;
A
#
# COMPACT_ATOMS: atom_id res chain seq x y z
N MET A 1 -8.34 1.81 7.00
CA MET A 1 -7.20 1.08 6.39
C MET A 1 -7.08 1.37 4.90
N LEU A 2 -8.04 0.96 4.06
CA LEU A 2 -7.92 1.20 2.62
C LEU A 2 -8.15 2.67 2.21
N GLU A 3 -9.14 3.34 2.81
CA GLU A 3 -9.33 4.79 2.64
C GLU A 3 -8.08 5.60 3.03
N ASP A 4 -7.38 5.14 4.08
CA ASP A 4 -6.13 5.76 4.52
C ASP A 4 -5.06 5.61 3.44
N LEU A 5 -4.93 4.43 2.80
CA LEU A 5 -4.00 4.23 1.70
C LEU A 5 -4.25 5.23 0.58
N LEU A 6 -5.50 5.32 0.11
CA LEU A 6 -5.87 6.21 -0.99
C LEU A 6 -5.55 7.67 -0.65
N THR A 7 -5.83 8.09 0.58
CA THR A 7 -5.47 9.42 1.09
C THR A 7 -3.94 9.62 1.13
N LEU A 8 -3.19 8.59 1.53
CA LEU A 8 -1.73 8.66 1.65
C LEU A 8 -1.02 8.78 0.30
N LEU A 9 -1.61 8.24 -0.78
CA LEU A 9 -1.04 8.33 -2.13
C LEU A 9 -0.90 9.78 -2.60
N ASP A 10 -1.78 10.69 -2.19
CA ASP A 10 -1.70 12.13 -2.48
C ASP A 10 -1.22 12.98 -1.27
N SER A 11 -0.82 12.33 -0.18
CA SER A 11 -0.38 13.04 1.04
C SER A 11 1.08 13.49 0.98
N ASN A 12 1.36 14.62 1.62
CA ASN A 12 2.73 15.09 1.82
C ASN A 12 3.49 14.28 2.89
N ARG A 13 4.81 14.49 2.97
CA ARG A 13 5.69 13.76 3.92
C ARG A 13 5.27 13.92 5.38
N VAL A 14 4.81 15.10 5.81
CA VAL A 14 4.40 15.34 7.21
C VAL A 14 3.18 14.49 7.56
N GLN A 15 2.17 14.45 6.68
CA GLN A 15 0.97 13.63 6.85
C GLN A 15 1.32 12.14 6.86
N ARG A 16 2.17 11.70 5.94
CA ARG A 16 2.63 10.30 5.88
C ARG A 16 3.37 9.87 7.14
N PHE A 17 4.31 10.68 7.65
CA PHE A 17 5.04 10.37 8.89
C PHE A 17 4.13 10.41 10.12
N SER A 18 3.13 11.29 10.14
CA SER A 18 2.11 11.29 11.19
C SER A 18 1.33 9.97 11.20
N TYR A 19 0.96 9.44 10.04
CA TYR A 19 0.32 8.13 9.91
C TYR A 19 1.25 6.99 10.34
N ALA A 20 2.51 6.99 9.90
CA ALA A 20 3.51 6.00 10.32
C ALA A 20 3.66 5.92 11.85
N ASN A 21 3.74 7.07 12.51
CA ASN A 21 3.85 7.14 13.97
C ASN A 21 2.60 6.56 14.66
N LYS A 22 1.40 6.79 14.12
CA LYS A 22 0.17 6.16 14.64
C LYS A 22 0.20 4.65 14.45
N LEU A 23 0.51 4.19 13.24
CA LEU A 23 0.50 2.79 12.85
C LEU A 23 1.54 1.96 13.62
N SER A 24 2.70 2.54 13.94
CA SER A 24 3.77 1.85 14.67
C SER A 24 3.46 1.51 16.13
N LYS A 25 2.37 2.03 16.69
CA LYS A 25 1.99 1.80 18.11
C LYS A 25 1.40 0.42 18.36
N ASP A 26 0.87 -0.20 17.31
CA ASP A 26 0.20 -1.49 17.40
C ASP A 26 0.67 -2.36 16.22
N LYS A 27 1.44 -3.39 16.56
CA LYS A 27 2.02 -4.31 15.58
C LYS A 27 0.96 -5.10 14.83
N ASP A 28 -0.12 -5.49 15.50
CA ASP A 28 -1.17 -6.30 14.90
C ASP A 28 -2.00 -5.43 13.95
N GLN A 29 -2.31 -4.20 14.36
CA GLN A 29 -2.96 -3.21 13.49
C GLN A 29 -2.09 -2.87 12.27
N LEU A 30 -0.79 -2.66 12.44
CA LEU A 30 0.15 -2.45 11.34
C LEU A 30 0.14 -3.64 10.39
N THR A 31 0.26 -4.87 10.91
CA THR A 31 0.25 -6.09 10.11
C THR A 31 -1.05 -6.23 9.32
N GLN A 32 -2.21 -6.05 9.96
CA GLN A 32 -3.51 -6.11 9.29
C GLN A 32 -3.64 -5.03 8.21
N THR A 33 -3.16 -3.83 8.47
CA THR A 33 -3.16 -2.72 7.50
C THR A 33 -2.34 -3.08 6.26
N LEU A 34 -1.13 -3.63 6.43
CA LEU A 34 -0.29 -4.05 5.31
C LEU A 34 -0.91 -5.20 4.50
N VAL A 35 -1.60 -6.14 5.14
CA VAL A 35 -2.31 -7.22 4.44
C VAL A 35 -3.42 -6.65 3.56
N VAL A 36 -4.23 -5.71 4.08
CA VAL A 36 -5.28 -5.03 3.31
C VAL A 36 -4.68 -4.28 2.13
N TRP A 37 -3.59 -3.54 2.35
CA TRP A 37 -2.92 -2.79 1.29
C TRP A 37 -2.31 -3.72 0.24
N LEU A 38 -1.73 -4.85 0.64
CA LEU A 38 -1.15 -5.83 -0.28
C LEU A 38 -2.22 -6.46 -1.18
N ALA A 39 -3.38 -6.81 -0.62
CA ALA A 39 -4.50 -7.34 -1.40
C ALA A 39 -4.96 -6.34 -2.48
N PHE A 40 -5.08 -5.07 -2.10
CA PHE A 40 -5.43 -4.00 -3.04
C PHE A 40 -4.37 -3.81 -4.13
N TRP A 41 -3.09 -3.74 -3.78
CA TRP A 41 -2.01 -3.56 -4.76
C TRP A 41 -1.84 -4.75 -5.71
N ARG A 42 -2.17 -5.97 -5.27
CA ARG A 42 -2.25 -7.15 -6.16
C ARG A 42 -3.37 -7.00 -7.18
N ASP A 43 -4.53 -6.48 -6.79
CA ASP A 43 -5.62 -6.20 -7.73
C ASP A 43 -5.21 -5.09 -8.74
N VAL A 44 -4.52 -4.04 -8.30
CA VAL A 44 -3.95 -3.00 -9.20
C VAL A 44 -2.96 -3.61 -10.19
N LEU A 45 -2.05 -4.46 -9.73
CA LEU A 45 -1.09 -5.15 -10.59
C LEU A 45 -1.80 -6.05 -11.61
N LEU A 46 -2.79 -6.83 -11.19
CA LEU A 46 -3.61 -7.67 -12.07
C LEU A 46 -4.34 -6.83 -13.11
N GLN A 47 -4.94 -5.71 -12.70
CA GLN A 47 -5.63 -4.79 -13.61
C GLN A 47 -4.69 -4.11 -14.61
N SER A 48 -3.43 -3.88 -14.24
CA SER A 48 -2.43 -3.31 -15.16
C SER A 48 -1.93 -4.30 -16.22
N THR A 49 -2.14 -5.62 -16.01
CA THR A 49 -1.59 -6.69 -16.86
C THR A 49 -2.65 -7.47 -17.64
N ALA A 50 -3.93 -7.40 -17.23
CA ALA A 50 -5.02 -8.15 -17.85
C ALA A 50 -6.19 -7.23 -18.24
N SER A 51 -6.87 -7.55 -19.35
CA SER A 51 -7.99 -6.75 -19.85
C SER A 51 -9.28 -6.89 -19.02
N ASN A 52 -9.46 -7.99 -18.28
CA ASN A 52 -10.65 -8.22 -17.44
C ASN A 52 -10.32 -9.16 -16.27
N PRO A 53 -9.53 -8.70 -15.28
CA PRO A 53 -9.14 -9.52 -14.14
C PRO A 53 -10.33 -9.79 -13.20
N THR A 54 -10.30 -10.92 -12.50
CA THR A 54 -11.15 -11.15 -11.34
C THR A 54 -10.55 -10.43 -10.13
N LEU A 55 -11.17 -9.34 -9.69
CA LEU A 55 -10.69 -8.52 -8.57
C LEU A 55 -11.17 -9.08 -7.22
N THR A 56 -10.31 -8.99 -6.20
CA THR A 56 -10.68 -9.33 -4.81
C THR A 56 -11.49 -8.20 -4.17
N ASN A 57 -11.10 -6.95 -4.41
CA ASN A 57 -11.71 -5.74 -3.86
C ASN A 57 -12.68 -5.13 -4.87
N VAL A 58 -13.77 -5.85 -5.18
CA VAL A 58 -14.75 -5.47 -6.21
C VAL A 58 -15.39 -4.10 -5.93
N ASP A 59 -15.57 -3.75 -4.65
CA ASP A 59 -16.08 -2.45 -4.19
C ASP A 59 -15.09 -1.29 -4.40
N ARG A 60 -13.88 -1.56 -4.88
CA ARG A 60 -12.83 -0.58 -5.20
C ARG A 60 -12.35 -0.67 -6.64
N ALA A 61 -13.14 -1.31 -7.52
CA ALA A 61 -12.81 -1.47 -8.93
C ALA A 61 -12.48 -0.14 -9.63
N ALA A 62 -13.19 0.95 -9.31
CA ALA A 62 -12.94 2.27 -9.89
C ALA A 62 -11.56 2.82 -9.49
N ASP A 63 -11.18 2.71 -8.21
CA ASP A 63 -9.86 3.13 -7.73
C ASP A 63 -8.75 2.28 -8.34
N ILE A 64 -8.98 0.96 -8.41
CA ILE A 64 -8.05 0.00 -9.00
C ILE A 64 -7.80 0.32 -10.48
N GLN A 65 -8.87 0.55 -11.24
CA GLN A 65 -8.78 0.92 -12.65
C GLN A 65 -8.05 2.25 -12.84
N ARG A 66 -8.38 3.26 -12.02
CA ARG A 66 -7.71 4.56 -12.07
C ARG A 66 -6.21 4.41 -11.83
N LEU A 67 -5.80 3.71 -10.77
CA LEU A 67 -4.38 3.51 -10.46
C LEU A 67 -3.66 2.72 -11.56
N ALA A 68 -4.28 1.66 -12.08
CA ALA A 68 -3.72 0.86 -13.17
C ALA A 68 -3.55 1.64 -14.48
N GLN A 69 -4.31 2.72 -14.69
CA GLN A 69 -4.16 3.61 -15.86
C GLN A 69 -3.07 4.67 -15.68
N HIS A 70 -2.76 5.07 -14.44
CA HIS A 70 -1.83 6.16 -14.14
C HIS A 70 -0.42 5.67 -13.74
N LEU A 71 -0.29 4.40 -13.37
CA LEU A 71 0.96 3.77 -13.01
C LEU A 71 1.43 2.84 -14.13
N ASP A 72 2.74 2.73 -14.29
CA ASP A 72 3.28 1.58 -15.01
C ASP A 72 3.13 0.31 -14.17
N THR A 73 3.08 -0.84 -14.86
CA THR A 73 3.01 -2.16 -14.22
C THR A 73 4.17 -2.38 -13.26
N GLN A 74 5.34 -1.81 -13.55
CA GLN A 74 6.54 -1.93 -12.72
C GLN A 74 6.34 -1.29 -11.35
N THR A 75 5.79 -0.08 -11.26
CA THR A 75 5.53 0.59 -9.97
C THR A 75 4.55 -0.23 -9.12
N ALA A 76 3.47 -0.76 -9.73
CA ALA A 76 2.53 -1.61 -9.00
C ALA A 76 3.21 -2.88 -8.45
N GLN A 77 4.09 -3.51 -9.25
CA GLN A 77 4.88 -4.66 -8.83
C GLN A 77 5.83 -4.32 -7.68
N GLU A 78 6.54 -3.20 -7.76
CA GLU A 78 7.48 -2.74 -6.73
C GLU A 78 6.76 -2.52 -5.40
N VAL A 79 5.55 -1.96 -5.41
CA VAL A 79 4.76 -1.77 -4.18
C VAL A 79 4.29 -3.11 -3.59
N VAL A 80 3.89 -4.07 -4.43
CA VAL A 80 3.55 -5.43 -3.96
C VAL A 80 4.75 -6.07 -3.25
N VAL A 81 5.93 -6.04 -3.88
CA VAL A 81 7.17 -6.58 -3.30
C VAL A 81 7.56 -5.86 -2.01
N LEU A 82 7.45 -4.52 -1.98
CA LEU A 82 7.68 -3.71 -0.79
C LEU A 82 6.81 -4.18 0.38
N LEU A 83 5.52 -4.35 0.16
CA LEU A 83 4.57 -4.74 1.21
C LEU A 83 4.82 -6.17 1.70
N GLU A 84 5.15 -7.11 0.81
CA GLU A 84 5.54 -8.47 1.17
C GLU A 84 6.79 -8.49 2.04
N ASN A 85 7.82 -7.72 1.67
CA ASN A 85 9.05 -7.59 2.44
C ASN A 85 8.78 -7.00 3.83
N LYS A 86 7.97 -5.93 3.91
CA LYS A 86 7.61 -5.30 5.18
C LYS A 86 6.81 -6.23 6.08
N LEU A 87 5.89 -7.01 5.53
CA LEU A 87 5.19 -8.08 6.28
C LEU A 87 6.15 -9.16 6.80
N GLY A 88 7.18 -9.51 6.02
CA GLY A 88 8.26 -10.40 6.46
C GLY A 88 9.07 -9.84 7.62
N GLU A 89 9.49 -8.57 7.53
CA GLU A 89 10.22 -7.85 8.58
C GLU A 89 9.44 -7.81 9.90
N LEU A 90 8.12 -7.59 9.85
CA LEU A 90 7.31 -7.54 11.07
C LEU A 90 7.34 -8.86 11.86
N ARG A 91 7.64 -10.00 11.21
CA ARG A 91 7.77 -11.28 11.90
C ARG A 91 9.05 -11.41 12.72
N THR A 92 10.08 -10.60 12.45
CA THR A 92 11.43 -10.74 13.03
C THR A 92 11.78 -9.73 14.13
N ASN A 93 10.78 -9.13 14.78
CA ASN A 93 10.95 -8.17 15.89
C ASN A 93 11.74 -6.89 15.52
N VAL A 94 11.42 -6.31 14.36
CA VAL A 94 11.99 -5.05 13.86
C VAL A 94 11.45 -3.81 14.57
N ASN A 95 12.16 -2.68 14.45
CA ASN A 95 11.68 -1.39 14.92
C ASN A 95 10.48 -0.92 14.09
N LEU A 96 9.28 -1.08 14.66
CA LEU A 96 8.00 -0.79 13.99
C LEU A 96 7.89 0.64 13.47
N ARG A 97 8.49 1.60 14.18
CA ARG A 97 8.46 3.01 13.77
C ARG A 97 9.29 3.23 12.52
N LEU A 98 10.53 2.77 12.52
CA LEU A 98 11.42 2.89 11.37
C LEU A 98 10.86 2.14 10.15
N THR A 99 10.33 0.93 10.35
CA THR A 99 9.67 0.15 9.30
C THR A 99 8.49 0.91 8.70
N SER A 100 7.65 1.54 9.54
CA SER A 100 6.49 2.31 9.09
C SER A 100 6.90 3.60 8.36
N GLU A 101 7.88 4.34 8.86
CA GLU A 101 8.40 5.55 8.22
C GLU A 101 9.07 5.24 6.87
N ALA A 102 9.85 4.17 6.80
CA ALA A 102 10.48 3.71 5.57
C ALA A 102 9.46 3.24 4.53
N LEU A 103 8.37 2.58 4.95
CA LEU A 103 7.26 2.23 4.07
C LEU A 103 6.63 3.50 3.46
N MET A 104 6.34 4.51 4.27
CA MET A 104 5.73 5.76 3.81
C MET A 104 6.57 6.51 2.76
N LEU A 105 7.89 6.44 2.88
CA LEU A 105 8.81 7.05 1.91
C LEU A 105 8.85 6.31 0.58
N GLN A 106 8.57 5.01 0.58
CA GLN A 106 8.64 4.14 -0.60
C GLN A 106 7.28 3.96 -1.30
N LEU A 107 6.17 4.32 -0.64
CA LEU A 107 4.87 4.39 -1.31
C LEU A 107 4.89 5.45 -2.42
N PRO A 108 4.32 5.18 -3.60
CA PRO A 108 4.29 6.14 -4.70
C PRO A 108 3.46 7.37 -4.32
N PHE A 109 3.76 8.49 -4.97
CA PHE A 109 2.93 9.68 -4.94
C PHE A 109 2.10 9.74 -6.21
N ILE A 110 0.78 9.78 -6.08
CA ILE A 110 -0.15 9.76 -7.20
C ILE A 110 -1.18 10.85 -6.91
N PRO A 111 -1.09 12.00 -7.58
CA PRO A 111 -2.07 13.06 -7.40
C PRO A 111 -3.45 12.55 -7.80
N THR A 112 -4.45 12.86 -6.97
CA THR A 112 -5.85 12.51 -7.22
C THR A 112 -6.47 13.36 -8.31
#